data_AF-A0AAV4HQW4-F1
#
_entry.id   AF-A0AAV4HQW4-F1
#
_cell.length_a   1.000
_cell.length_b   1.000
_cell.length_c   1.000
_cell.angle_alpha   90.00
_cell.angle_beta   90.00
_cell.angle_gamma   90.00
#
_symmetry.space_group_name_H-M   'P 1'
#
loop_
_entity.id
_entity.type
_entity.pdbx_description
1 polymer ?
#
loop_
_entity_poly.entity_id
_entity_poly.type
_entity_poly.pdbx_seq_one_letter_code
_entity_poly.pdbx_strand_id
1 'polypeptide(L)'
;MDSGGISSRMERRTYCQTPKERESPGVQKLLSAPGKVFNRVILVRLKVALDEKLREEQAGFRKGKSCADQIATFRIIAKQPLEWNSSLYVKFADFEKAFDSVDRESLCKLFRHFGVNSPKRHNSKSHSCRRVNRSL
;
A
#
# COMPACT_ATOMS: atom_id res chain seq x y z
N MET A 1 9.48 9.98 24.15
CA MET A 1 9.41 8.87 23.18
C MET A 1 10.09 9.33 21.91
N ASP A 2 11.39 9.09 21.84
CA ASP A 2 12.27 9.54 20.76
C ASP A 2 11.92 8.84 19.45
N SER A 3 11.48 9.62 18.47
CA SER A 3 11.34 9.15 17.10
C SER A 3 12.67 9.40 16.39
N GLY A 4 13.56 8.40 16.46
CA GLY A 4 14.82 8.37 15.73
C GLY A 4 14.62 8.37 14.21
N GLY A 5 14.37 9.54 13.63
CA GLY A 5 14.37 9.76 12.19
C GLY A 5 15.76 10.21 11.76
N ILE A 6 16.47 9.39 11.00
CA ILE A 6 17.73 9.79 10.35
C ILE A 6 17.40 10.89 9.33
N SER A 7 17.55 12.14 9.76
CA SER A 7 17.39 13.35 8.96
C SER A 7 18.55 13.44 7.97
N SER A 8 18.34 12.96 6.75
CA SER A 8 19.38 12.96 5.72
C SER A 8 19.38 14.32 5.00
N ARG A 9 20.34 15.19 5.32
CA ARG A 9 20.64 16.40 4.52
C ARG A 9 21.16 15.91 3.17
N MET A 10 20.46 16.24 2.09
CA MET A 10 20.87 15.87 0.72
C MET A 10 22.03 16.77 0.26
N GLU A 11 23.22 16.61 0.84
CA GLU A 11 24.48 17.09 0.24
C GLU A 11 24.91 16.13 -0.88
N ARG A 12 25.67 16.62 -1.87
CA ARG A 12 26.20 15.82 -3.01
C ARG A 12 27.12 14.68 -2.54
N ARG A 13 26.56 13.63 -1.95
CA ARG A 13 27.21 12.34 -1.72
C ARG A 13 26.70 11.38 -2.78
N THR A 14 27.61 10.79 -3.55
CA THR A 14 27.36 9.56 -4.28
C THR A 14 26.95 8.51 -3.26
N TYR A 15 25.65 8.23 -3.17
CA TYR A 15 25.15 7.12 -2.37
C TYR A 15 25.58 5.82 -3.06
N CYS A 16 26.65 5.20 -2.58
CA CYS A 16 26.80 3.75 -2.72
C CYS A 16 25.66 3.13 -1.92
N GLN A 17 24.59 2.72 -2.60
CA GLN A 17 23.53 1.94 -1.98
C GLN A 17 24.10 0.57 -1.63
N THR A 18 24.22 0.27 -0.34
CA THR A 18 24.38 -1.11 0.11
C THR A 18 23.08 -1.87 -0.20
N PRO A 19 23.15 -3.09 -0.79
CA PRO A 19 21.95 -3.87 -1.06
C PRO A 19 21.21 -4.16 0.25
N LYS A 20 19.92 -3.84 0.31
CA LYS A 20 19.06 -4.18 1.45
C LYS A 20 18.73 -5.67 1.35
N GLU A 21 19.31 -6.50 2.22
CA GLU A 21 18.91 -7.92 2.35
C GLU A 21 17.42 -7.97 2.71
N ARG A 22 16.65 -8.63 1.85
CA ARG A 22 15.18 -8.65 1.94
C ARG A 22 14.76 -9.94 2.62
N GLU A 23 14.92 -10.05 3.93
CA GLU A 23 14.60 -11.26 4.72
C GLU A 23 13.09 -11.46 4.99
N SER A 24 12.22 -11.13 4.03
CA SER A 24 10.80 -11.47 4.14
C SER A 24 10.36 -12.23 2.90
N PRO A 25 10.15 -13.56 2.99
CA PRO A 25 9.54 -14.33 1.93
C PRO A 25 8.18 -13.69 1.57
N GLY A 26 8.08 -13.18 0.34
CA GLY A 26 6.85 -12.57 -0.13
C GLY A 26 5.75 -13.61 -0.29
N VAL A 27 4.68 -13.51 0.50
CA VAL A 27 3.52 -14.41 0.39
C VAL A 27 2.67 -13.98 -0.81
N GLN A 28 2.80 -14.68 -1.94
CA GLN A 28 1.90 -14.50 -3.10
C GLN A 28 0.71 -15.45 -3.00
N LYS A 29 -0.50 -14.90 -2.81
CA LYS A 29 -1.74 -15.69 -2.82
C LYS A 29 -2.29 -15.78 -4.25
N LEU A 30 -2.27 -16.97 -4.84
CA LEU A 30 -2.93 -17.22 -6.12
C LEU A 30 -4.42 -17.52 -5.89
N LEU A 31 -5.28 -16.73 -6.52
CA LEU A 31 -6.73 -16.94 -6.46
C LEU A 31 -7.20 -17.82 -7.62
N SER A 32 -8.30 -18.55 -7.38
CA SER A 32 -9.02 -19.25 -8.43
C SER A 32 -9.53 -18.29 -9.51
N ALA A 33 -9.82 -18.81 -10.72
CA ALA A 33 -10.39 -18.01 -11.81
C ALA A 33 -11.63 -17.18 -11.38
N PRO A 34 -12.67 -17.74 -10.73
CA PRO A 34 -13.79 -16.93 -10.25
C PRO A 34 -13.36 -15.90 -9.19
N GLY A 35 -12.39 -16.21 -8.33
CA GLY A 35 -11.85 -15.27 -7.34
C GLY A 35 -11.16 -14.06 -7.97
N LYS A 36 -10.41 -14.27 -9.07
CA LYS A 36 -9.79 -13.17 -9.83
C LYS A 36 -10.85 -12.27 -10.49
N VAL A 37 -11.89 -12.86 -11.07
CA VAL A 37 -13.00 -12.12 -11.69
C VAL A 37 -13.73 -11.28 -10.64
N PHE A 38 -14.08 -11.88 -9.50
CA PHE A 38 -14.73 -11.18 -8.39
C PHE A 38 -13.90 -10.01 -7.87
N ASN A 39 -12.60 -10.23 -7.63
CA ASN A 39 -11.70 -9.17 -7.21
C ASN A 39 -11.57 -8.05 -8.25
N ARG A 40 -11.59 -8.38 -9.55
CA ARG A 40 -11.57 -7.39 -10.61
C ARG A 40 -12.82 -6.50 -10.57
N VAL A 41 -14.00 -7.08 -10.35
CA VAL A 41 -15.25 -6.31 -10.22
C VAL A 41 -15.17 -5.36 -9.03
N ILE A 42 -14.69 -5.82 -7.87
CA ILE A 42 -14.50 -4.96 -6.68
C ILE A 42 -13.53 -3.82 -7.00
N LEU A 43 -12.37 -4.14 -7.60
CA LEU A 43 -11.34 -3.17 -7.91
C LEU A 43 -11.86 -2.07 -8.85
N VAL A 44 -12.63 -2.42 -9.88
CA VAL A 44 -13.21 -1.43 -10.80
C VAL A 44 -14.17 -0.48 -10.06
N ARG A 45 -15.02 -1.01 -9.17
CA ARG A 45 -15.95 -0.19 -8.37
C ARG A 45 -15.22 0.74 -7.40
N LEU A 46 -14.17 0.24 -6.75
CA LEU A 46 -13.34 1.04 -5.85
C LEU A 46 -12.61 2.16 -6.60
N LYS A 47 -12.08 1.88 -7.79
CA LYS A 47 -11.43 2.90 -8.62
C LYS A 47 -12.37 4.05 -8.94
N VAL A 48 -13.58 3.76 -9.41
CA VAL A 48 -14.59 4.81 -9.70
C VAL A 48 -14.89 5.65 -8.45
N ALA A 49 -14.98 5.04 -7.27
CA ALA A 49 -15.30 5.76 -6.04
C ALA A 49 -14.13 6.57 -5.45
N LEU A 50 -12.89 6.17 -5.71
CA LEU A 50 -11.69 6.69 -5.04
C LEU A 50 -10.78 7.52 -5.95
N ASP A 51 -10.78 7.30 -7.27
CA ASP A 51 -9.78 7.93 -8.15
C ASP A 51 -9.84 9.46 -8.13
N GLU A 52 -11.03 10.06 -7.94
CA GLU A 52 -11.21 11.52 -7.78
C GLU A 52 -10.96 12.01 -6.35
N LYS A 53 -11.05 11.13 -5.35
CA LYS A 53 -10.92 11.49 -3.92
C LYS A 53 -9.49 11.33 -3.41
N LEU A 54 -8.69 10.52 -4.08
CA LEU A 54 -7.28 10.32 -3.74
C LEU A 54 -6.46 11.53 -4.15
N ARG A 55 -5.48 11.86 -3.31
CA ARG A 55 -4.49 12.91 -3.56
C ARG A 55 -3.72 12.66 -4.86
N GLU A 56 -3.30 13.74 -5.50
CA GLU A 56 -2.58 13.67 -6.77
C GLU A 56 -1.15 13.13 -6.60
N GLU A 57 -0.55 13.31 -5.43
CA GLU A 57 0.75 12.77 -5.07
C GLU A 57 0.73 11.24 -4.93
N GLN A 58 -0.44 10.64 -4.68
CA GLN A 58 -0.57 9.18 -4.61
C GLN A 58 -0.56 8.58 -6.02
N ALA A 59 0.58 8.02 -6.43
CA ALA A 59 0.73 7.38 -7.74
C ALA A 59 0.47 5.87 -7.73
N GLY A 60 0.66 5.22 -6.58
CA GLY A 60 0.53 3.77 -6.46
C GLY A 60 -0.86 3.28 -6.87
N PHE A 61 -0.91 2.25 -7.73
CA PHE A 61 -2.13 1.57 -8.19
C PHE A 61 -3.16 2.47 -8.94
N ARG A 62 -2.80 3.70 -9.33
CA ARG A 62 -3.65 4.59 -10.15
C ARG A 62 -3.36 4.43 -11.64
N LYS A 63 -4.39 4.60 -12.47
CA LYS A 63 -4.23 4.57 -13.93
C LYS A 63 -3.47 5.83 -14.39
N GLY A 64 -2.54 5.66 -15.33
CA GLY A 64 -1.82 6.80 -15.93
C GLY A 64 -0.72 7.41 -15.04
N LYS A 65 -0.41 6.78 -13.91
CA LYS A 65 0.71 7.19 -13.04
C LYS A 65 1.75 6.09 -12.99
N SER A 66 3.02 6.44 -13.20
CA SER A 66 4.13 5.50 -13.12
C SER A 66 5.10 5.85 -11.99
N CYS A 67 5.85 4.85 -11.54
CA CYS A 67 6.94 5.06 -10.58
C CYS A 67 8.04 5.96 -11.18
N ALA A 68 8.31 5.83 -12.48
CA ALA A 68 9.30 6.64 -13.18
C ALA A 68 8.94 8.13 -13.15
N ASP A 69 7.67 8.47 -13.39
CA ASP A 69 7.20 9.86 -13.36
C ASP A 69 7.37 10.47 -11.97
N GLN A 70 7.06 9.71 -10.91
CA GLN A 70 7.23 10.18 -9.53
C GLN A 70 8.70 10.37 -9.16
N ILE A 71 9.59 9.48 -9.61
CA ILE A 71 11.04 9.65 -9.43
C ILE A 71 11.53 10.90 -10.17
N ALA A 72 11.03 11.15 -11.38
CA ALA A 72 11.37 12.35 -12.15
C ALA A 72 10.90 13.63 -11.44
N THR A 73 9.63 13.68 -11.01
CA THR A 73 9.08 14.79 -10.23
C THR A 73 9.86 15.03 -8.94
N PHE A 74 10.15 13.98 -8.18
CA PHE A 74 10.96 14.08 -6.96
C PHE A 74 12.37 14.64 -7.26
N ARG A 75 13.01 14.22 -8.35
CA ARG A 75 14.32 14.77 -8.76
C ARG A 75 14.25 16.26 -9.10
N ILE A 76 13.17 16.73 -9.71
CA ILE A 76 12.98 18.16 -10.00
C ILE A 76 12.84 18.94 -8.69
N ILE A 77 11.97 18.48 -7.78
CA ILE A 77 11.78 19.11 -6.47
C ILE A 77 13.08 19.11 -5.67
N ALA A 78 13.85 18.02 -5.71
CA ALA A 78 15.10 17.90 -4.97
C ALA A 78 16.23 18.79 -5.52
N LYS A 79 16.18 19.16 -6.81
CA LYS A 79 17.16 20.08 -7.41
C LYS A 79 17.01 21.52 -6.91
N GLN A 80 15.79 21.96 -6.68
CA GLN A 80 15.48 23.35 -6.36
C GLN A 80 16.18 23.85 -5.06
N PRO A 81 16.18 23.12 -3.93
CA PRO A 81 16.96 23.48 -2.75
C PRO A 81 18.47 23.47 -2.98
N LEU A 82 18.99 22.59 -3.85
CA LEU A 82 20.41 22.56 -4.19
C LEU A 82 20.84 23.82 -4.95
N GLU A 83 19.98 24.35 -5.82
CA GLU A 83 20.25 25.59 -6.56
C GLU A 83 20.23 26.82 -5.66
N TRP A 84 19.35 26.86 -4.65
CA TRP A 84 19.25 27.97 -3.72
C TRP A 84 20.06 27.82 -2.42
N ASN A 85 20.95 26.83 -2.35
CA ASN A 85 21.71 26.50 -1.14
C ASN A 85 20.83 26.36 0.12
N SER A 86 19.59 25.88 -0.07
CA SER A 86 18.62 25.64 0.98
C SER A 86 18.64 24.18 1.42
N SER A 87 18.27 23.91 2.68
CA SER A 87 18.19 22.55 3.19
C SER A 87 16.92 21.84 2.71
N LEU A 88 17.07 20.59 2.28
CA LEU A 88 15.97 19.68 1.96
C LEU A 88 16.00 18.49 2.92
N TYR A 89 14.85 18.19 3.52
CA TYR A 89 14.65 17.05 4.39
C TYR A 89 13.62 16.10 3.77
N VAL A 90 14.00 14.84 3.58
CA VAL A 90 13.14 13.81 2.99
C VAL A 90 13.03 12.63 3.95
N LYS A 91 11.81 12.15 4.19
CA LYS A 91 11.52 10.96 5.00
C LYS A 91 10.93 9.88 4.11
N PHE A 92 11.57 8.72 4.08
CA PHE A 92 11.04 7.52 3.43
C PHE A 92 10.39 6.64 4.49
N ALA A 93 9.15 6.23 4.25
CA ALA A 93 8.41 5.28 5.08
C ALA A 93 8.05 4.07 4.23
N ASP A 94 8.35 2.87 4.75
CA ASP A 94 8.02 1.59 4.13
C ASP A 94 7.38 0.70 5.19
N PHE A 95 6.31 -0.01 4.82
CA PHE A 95 5.52 -0.82 5.76
C PHE A 95 5.89 -2.30 5.62
N GLU A 96 6.32 -2.93 6.72
CA GLU A 96 6.51 -4.37 6.74
C GLU A 96 5.16 -5.09 6.54
N LYS A 97 5.10 -5.98 5.54
CA LYS A 97 3.90 -6.78 5.20
C LYS A 97 2.62 -5.94 5.12
N ALA A 98 2.67 -4.85 4.36
CA ALA A 98 1.62 -3.83 4.25
C ALA A 98 0.19 -4.36 4.03
N PHE A 99 -0.01 -5.53 3.42
CA PHE A 99 -1.35 -6.11 3.22
C PHE A 99 -1.82 -7.03 4.35
N ASP A 100 -0.89 -7.66 5.07
CA ASP A 100 -1.22 -8.55 6.18
C ASP A 100 -1.48 -7.75 7.48
N SER A 101 -0.94 -6.54 7.58
CA SER A 101 -1.07 -5.66 8.75
C SER A 101 -2.31 -4.75 8.75
N VAL A 102 -3.15 -4.79 7.70
CA VAL A 102 -4.34 -3.92 7.61
C VAL A 102 -5.46 -4.41 8.54
N ASP A 103 -5.87 -3.55 9.47
CA ASP A 103 -7.06 -3.78 10.29
C ASP A 103 -8.35 -3.73 9.44
N ARG A 104 -9.13 -4.81 9.51
CA ARG A 104 -10.33 -4.99 8.69
C ARG A 104 -11.46 -4.06 9.12
N GLU A 105 -11.57 -3.73 10.41
CA GLU A 105 -12.63 -2.85 10.88
C GLU A 105 -12.40 -1.41 10.42
N SER A 106 -11.17 -0.93 10.58
CA SER A 106 -10.70 0.37 10.09
C SER A 106 -10.88 0.50 8.58
N LEU A 107 -10.52 -0.54 7.82
CA LEU A 107 -10.74 -0.55 6.37
C LEU A 107 -12.23 -0.48 6.00
N CYS A 108 -13.10 -1.19 6.72
CA CYS A 108 -14.55 -1.11 6.49
C CYS A 108 -15.10 0.29 6.77
N LYS A 109 -14.65 0.95 7.86
CA LYS A 109 -15.02 2.33 8.18
C LYS A 109 -14.57 3.29 7.08
N LEU A 110 -13.35 3.11 6.56
CA LEU A 110 -12.80 3.90 5.46
C LEU A 110 -13.63 3.76 4.18
N PHE A 111 -14.03 2.55 3.80
CA PHE A 111 -14.89 2.36 2.64
C PHE A 111 -16.24 3.05 2.78
N ARG A 112 -16.85 3.01 3.97
CA ARG A 112 -18.10 3.75 4.24
C ARG A 112 -17.91 5.25 4.12
N HIS A 113 -16.80 5.79 4.63
CA HIS A 113 -16.46 7.21 4.49
C HIS A 113 -16.38 7.64 3.03
N PHE A 114 -15.86 6.77 2.16
CA PHE A 114 -15.80 7.04 0.72
C PHE A 114 -17.09 6.73 -0.06
N GLY A 115 -18.17 6.34 0.62
CA GLY A 115 -19.45 6.01 -0.03
C GLY A 115 -19.48 4.62 -0.70
N VAL A 116 -18.49 3.77 -0.41
CA VAL A 116 -18.47 2.38 -0.86
C VAL A 116 -19.22 1.54 0.18
N ASN A 117 -20.43 1.13 -0.16
CA ASN A 117 -21.22 0.22 0.67
C ASN A 117 -20.49 -1.13 0.81
N SER A 118 -19.80 -1.32 1.93
CA SER A 118 -19.24 -2.61 2.31
C SER A 118 -20.37 -3.64 2.45
N PRO A 119 -20.24 -4.87 1.91
CA PRO A 119 -21.23 -5.92 2.16
C PRO A 119 -21.42 -6.06 3.68
N LYS A 120 -22.67 -6.01 4.13
CA LYS A 120 -22.99 -6.25 5.55
C LYS A 120 -22.47 -7.64 5.91
N ARG A 121 -21.72 -7.76 7.01
CA ARG A 121 -21.38 -9.06 7.58
C ARG A 121 -22.68 -9.74 7.97
N HIS A 122 -23.10 -10.73 7.19
CA HIS A 122 -23.97 -11.77 7.70
C HIS A 122 -23.11 -12.54 8.70
N ASN A 123 -23.52 -12.54 9.98
CA ASN A 123 -22.84 -13.30 11.00
C ASN A 123 -23.18 -14.79 10.80
N SER A 124 -22.62 -15.40 9.76
CA SER A 124 -22.65 -16.85 9.62
C SER A 124 -21.74 -17.41 10.71
N LYS A 125 -22.36 -17.93 11.78
CA LYS A 125 -21.69 -18.86 12.70
C LYS A 125 -21.08 -19.95 11.83
N SER A 126 -19.76 -19.95 11.70
CA SER A 126 -19.05 -21.05 11.05
C SER A 126 -19.35 -22.32 11.85
N HIS A 127 -20.23 -23.17 11.34
CA HIS A 127 -20.34 -24.54 11.82
C HIS A 127 -19.01 -25.20 11.50
N SER A 128 -18.21 -25.40 12.54
CA SER A 128 -17.03 -26.25 12.53
C SER A 128 -17.40 -27.59 11.89
N CYS A 129 -16.72 -27.92 10.79
CA CYS A 129 -16.73 -29.26 10.23
C CYS A 129 -16.09 -30.20 11.26
N ARG A 130 -16.90 -30.88 12.08
CA ARG A 130 -16.43 -32.02 12.87
C ARG A 130 -16.01 -33.10 11.88
N ARG A 131 -14.70 -33.38 11.81
CA ARG A 131 -14.17 -34.62 11.23
C ARG A 131 -14.82 -35.77 11.99
N VAL A 132 -15.70 -36.52 11.35
CA VAL A 132 -16.12 -37.84 11.84
C VAL A 132 -14.99 -38.79 11.47
N ASN A 133 -14.16 -39.16 12.45
CA ASN A 133 -13.28 -40.31 12.30
C ASN A 133 -14.17 -41.55 12.29
N ARG A 134 -14.30 -42.19 11.12
CA ARG A 134 -14.88 -43.53 11.00
C ARG A 134 -13.75 -44.52 11.18
N SER A 135 -13.66 -45.10 12.37
CA SER A 135 -12.83 -46.27 12.63
C SER A 135 -13.36 -47.43 11.78
N LEU A 136 -12.47 -48.08 11.03
CA LEU A 136 -12.60 -49.50 10.69
C LEU A 136 -11.63 -50.25 11.59
#